data_AF-A0A814DUA7-F1
#
_entry.id   AF-A0A814DUA7-F1
#
_cell.length_a   1.000
_cell.length_b   1.000
_cell.length_c   1.000
_cell.angle_alpha   90.00
_cell.angle_beta   90.00
_cell.angle_gamma   90.00
#
_symmetry.space_group_name_H-M   'P 1'
#
loop_
_entity.id
_entity.type
_entity.pdbx_description
1 polymer ?
#
loop_
_entity_poly.entity_id
_entity_poly.type
_entity_poly.pdbx_seq_one_letter_code
_entity_poly.pdbx_strand_id
1 'polypeptide(L)'
;MIAGIIDFDRHFHPIAVAICSRETALDYEFFFRSIFKNNKSYVPKIMCWAHAERATTKKLLFIKNPRVRDNITQDLYALQSSYSQPKFNIGYKLFKEKWKSVEGMRKFFDDYFEREWISLTNQGWFEGLAPGYPSTNNA
;
A
#
# COMPACT_ATOMS: atom_id res chain seq x y z
N MET A 1 -14.26 10.91 4.20
CA MET A 1 -13.01 10.39 4.81
C MET A 1 -13.20 10.14 6.30
N ILE A 2 -12.64 9.07 6.83
CA ILE A 2 -12.63 8.75 8.27
C ILE A 2 -11.17 8.69 8.72
N ALA A 3 -10.85 9.30 9.86
CA ALA A 3 -9.60 9.09 10.57
C ALA A 3 -9.88 8.43 11.91
N GLY A 4 -9.00 7.53 12.30
CA GLY A 4 -9.04 6.84 13.56
C GLY A 4 -7.62 6.55 14.04
N ILE A 5 -7.54 6.16 15.31
CA ILE A 5 -6.33 5.60 15.89
C ILE A 5 -6.51 4.10 16.08
N ILE A 6 -5.41 3.38 16.09
CA ILE A 6 -5.40 1.96 16.41
C ILE A 6 -4.71 1.82 17.76
N ASP A 7 -5.34 1.12 18.70
CA ASP A 7 -4.76 0.84 20.00
C ASP A 7 -3.78 -0.36 19.96
N PHE A 8 -3.18 -0.70 21.10
CA PHE A 8 -2.27 -1.84 21.20
C PHE A 8 -2.92 -3.19 20.87
N ASP A 9 -4.24 -3.30 21.08
CA ASP A 9 -5.04 -4.50 20.80
C ASP A 9 -5.54 -4.55 19.35
N ARG A 10 -5.07 -3.61 18.51
CA ARG A 10 -5.42 -3.48 17.09
C ARG A 10 -6.89 -3.13 16.83
N HIS A 11 -7.59 -2.56 17.80
CA HIS A 11 -8.93 -2.04 17.58
C HIS A 11 -8.87 -0.64 16.96
N PHE A 12 -9.66 -0.44 15.91
CA PHE A 12 -9.79 0.86 15.26
C PHE A 12 -10.81 1.74 16.00
N HIS A 13 -10.36 2.91 16.45
CA HIS A 13 -11.18 3.91 17.13
C HIS A 13 -11.33 5.13 16.22
N PRO A 14 -12.51 5.39 15.63
CA PRO A 14 -12.72 6.57 14.82
C PRO A 14 -12.64 7.83 15.69
N ILE A 15 -11.80 8.78 15.29
CA ILE A 15 -11.58 10.05 16.02
C ILE A 15 -12.07 11.28 15.25
N ALA A 16 -12.22 11.16 13.93
CA ALA A 16 -12.68 12.27 13.09
C ALA A 16 -13.32 11.77 11.80
N VAL A 17 -14.30 12.51 11.30
CA VAL A 17 -14.91 12.32 9.99
C VAL A 17 -14.87 13.62 9.21
N ALA A 18 -14.53 13.55 7.93
CA ALA A 18 -14.61 14.67 7.01
C ALA A 18 -15.53 14.33 5.84
N ILE A 19 -16.48 15.23 5.60
CA ILE A 19 -17.35 15.21 4.44
C ILE A 19 -16.76 16.18 3.42
N CYS A 20 -16.16 15.64 2.37
CA CYS A 20 -15.49 16.40 1.32
C CYS A 20 -16.27 16.21 0.02
N SER A 21 -16.59 17.29 -0.67
CA SER A 21 -17.29 17.22 -1.96
C SER A 21 -16.36 16.87 -3.13
N ARG A 22 -15.05 17.06 -2.99
CA ARG A 22 -14.07 16.90 -4.08
C ARG A 22 -12.80 16.13 -3.72
N GLU A 23 -12.54 15.87 -2.43
CA GLU A 23 -11.34 15.14 -1.95
C GLU A 23 -10.03 15.67 -2.57
N THR A 24 -9.84 17.00 -2.51
CA THR A 24 -8.65 17.69 -3.01
C THR A 24 -7.54 17.70 -1.97
N ALA A 25 -6.30 17.99 -2.39
CA ALA A 25 -5.16 18.12 -1.49
C ALA A 25 -5.41 19.11 -0.33
N LEU A 26 -6.16 20.20 -0.58
CA LEU A 26 -6.54 21.18 0.44
C LEU A 26 -7.52 20.61 1.47
N ASP A 27 -8.45 19.73 1.04
CA ASP A 27 -9.38 19.05 1.94
C ASP A 27 -8.62 18.12 2.91
N TYR A 28 -7.67 17.35 2.40
CA TYR A 28 -6.78 16.51 3.22
C TYR A 28 -5.93 17.36 4.16
N GLU A 29 -5.32 18.44 3.66
CA GLU A 29 -4.49 19.33 4.48
C GLU A 29 -5.27 19.93 5.64
N PHE A 30 -6.47 20.47 5.37
CA PHE A 30 -7.34 21.02 6.42
C PHE A 30 -7.71 19.96 7.45
N PHE A 31 -8.09 18.76 7.00
CA PHE A 31 -8.45 17.65 7.89
C PHE A 31 -7.29 17.23 8.80
N PHE A 32 -6.10 17.02 8.24
CA PHE A 32 -4.91 16.65 9.01
C PHE A 32 -4.48 17.77 9.97
N ARG A 33 -4.52 19.04 9.55
CA ARG A 33 -4.23 20.18 10.43
C ARG A 33 -5.21 20.26 11.60
N SER A 34 -6.47 19.93 11.37
CA SER A 34 -7.52 19.94 12.40
C SER A 34 -7.31 18.86 13.46
N ILE A 35 -6.82 17.69 13.06
CA ILE A 35 -6.54 16.56 13.97
C ILE A 35 -5.21 16.75 14.72
N PHE A 36 -4.16 17.17 14.02
CA PHE A 36 -2.79 17.11 14.54
C PHE A 36 -2.24 18.43 15.12
N LYS A 37 -3.07 19.46 15.38
CA LYS A 37 -2.72 20.78 15.97
C LYS A 37 -1.21 21.09 15.99
N ASN A 38 -0.67 21.54 14.85
CA ASN A 38 0.74 21.99 14.67
C ASN A 38 1.86 21.00 15.05
N ASN A 39 1.59 19.75 15.39
CA ASN A 39 2.63 18.76 15.68
C ASN A 39 3.28 18.27 14.38
N LYS A 40 4.42 18.87 14.01
CA LYS A 40 5.25 18.50 12.86
C LYS A 40 6.09 17.24 13.10
N SER A 41 5.65 16.34 13.97
CA SER A 41 6.38 15.09 14.18
C SER A 41 6.22 14.23 12.93
N TYR A 42 7.34 13.88 12.31
CA TYR A 42 7.39 13.11 11.09
C TYR A 42 6.88 11.69 11.37
N VAL A 43 5.60 11.44 11.07
CA VAL A 43 5.04 10.09 11.07
C VAL A 43 5.32 9.48 9.69
N PRO A 44 6.03 8.35 9.58
CA PRO A 44 6.22 7.68 8.30
C PRO A 44 4.83 7.36 7.71
N LYS A 45 4.65 7.69 6.43
CA LYS A 45 3.41 7.35 5.71
C LYS A 45 3.38 5.85 5.46
N ILE A 46 2.60 5.15 6.25
CA ILE A 46 2.30 3.74 6.04
C ILE A 46 1.09 3.66 5.11
N MET A 47 1.22 2.90 4.03
CA MET A 47 0.13 2.67 3.09
C MET A 47 -0.63 1.42 3.48
N CYS A 48 -1.95 1.51 3.44
CA CYS A 48 -2.79 0.35 3.68
C CYS A 48 -2.60 -0.70 2.57
N TRP A 49 -2.21 -1.91 2.97
CA TRP A 49 -2.08 -3.09 2.12
C TRP A 49 -3.33 -3.36 1.31
N ALA A 50 -4.53 -3.31 1.91
CA ALA A 50 -5.76 -3.58 1.15
C ALA A 50 -5.99 -2.55 0.03
N HIS A 51 -5.54 -1.30 0.19
CA HIS A 51 -5.58 -0.34 -0.92
C HIS A 51 -4.54 -0.68 -1.99
N ALA A 52 -3.32 -1.03 -1.59
CA ALA A 52 -2.26 -1.44 -2.52
C ALA A 52 -2.65 -2.70 -3.31
N GLU A 53 -3.18 -3.72 -2.64
CA GLU A 53 -3.64 -4.97 -3.20
C GLU A 53 -4.80 -4.77 -4.17
N ARG A 54 -5.87 -4.07 -3.78
CA ARG A 54 -7.01 -3.78 -4.68
C ARG A 54 -6.59 -2.99 -5.91
N ALA A 55 -5.74 -1.97 -5.74
CA ALA A 55 -5.27 -1.16 -6.86
C ALA A 55 -4.40 -1.99 -7.82
N THR A 56 -3.50 -2.81 -7.26
CA THR A 56 -2.60 -3.68 -8.02
C THR A 56 -3.36 -4.77 -8.77
N THR A 57 -4.23 -5.51 -8.08
CA THR A 57 -5.04 -6.58 -8.67
C THR A 57 -5.97 -6.06 -9.78
N LYS A 58 -6.55 -4.87 -9.62
CA LYS A 58 -7.30 -4.19 -10.68
C LYS A 58 -6.44 -3.91 -11.91
N LYS A 59 -5.17 -3.53 -11.72
CA LYS A 59 -4.21 -3.33 -12.82
C LYS A 59 -3.72 -4.64 -13.45
N LEU A 60 -3.86 -5.78 -12.79
CA LEU A 60 -3.53 -7.09 -13.34
C LEU A 60 -4.65 -7.71 -14.22
N LEU A 61 -5.80 -7.03 -14.38
CA LEU A 61 -6.92 -7.54 -15.20
C LEU A 61 -6.58 -7.72 -16.69
N PHE A 62 -5.48 -7.15 -17.19
CA PHE A 62 -5.02 -7.43 -18.56
C PHE A 62 -4.55 -8.90 -18.72
N ILE A 63 -4.20 -9.58 -17.63
CA ILE A 63 -3.87 -10.99 -17.62
C ILE A 63 -5.17 -11.79 -17.67
N LYS A 64 -5.48 -12.31 -18.86
CA LYS A 64 -6.75 -13.02 -19.12
C LYS A 64 -6.84 -14.36 -18.38
N ASN A 65 -5.71 -15.03 -18.14
CA ASN A 65 -5.70 -16.31 -17.45
C ASN A 65 -5.83 -16.09 -15.93
N PRO A 66 -6.96 -16.50 -15.30
CA PRO A 66 -7.19 -16.27 -13.88
C PRO A 66 -6.16 -17.00 -13.01
N ARG A 67 -5.76 -18.23 -13.37
CA ARG A 67 -4.74 -18.97 -12.60
C ARG A 67 -3.40 -18.25 -12.55
N VAL A 68 -3.00 -17.63 -13.65
CA VAL A 68 -1.75 -16.84 -13.70
C VAL A 68 -1.87 -15.61 -12.82
N ARG A 69 -2.99 -14.90 -12.89
CA ARG A 69 -3.26 -13.73 -12.04
C ARG A 69 -3.28 -14.11 -10.55
N ASP A 70 -3.88 -15.23 -10.19
CA ASP A 70 -3.96 -15.69 -8.81
C ASP A 70 -2.57 -16.03 -8.27
N ASN A 71 -1.73 -16.69 -9.08
CA ASN A 71 -0.33 -16.97 -8.72
C ASN A 71 0.50 -15.69 -8.54
N ILE A 72 0.34 -14.69 -9.43
CA ILE A 72 1.00 -13.38 -9.28
C ILE A 72 0.54 -12.71 -7.99
N THR A 73 -0.75 -12.77 -7.70
CA THR A 73 -1.34 -12.18 -6.49
C THR A 73 -0.78 -12.87 -5.24
N GLN A 74 -0.69 -14.20 -5.21
CA GLN A 74 -0.06 -14.93 -4.09
C GLN A 74 1.40 -14.54 -3.86
N ASP A 75 2.19 -14.37 -4.92
CA ASP A 75 3.57 -13.89 -4.78
C ASP A 75 3.62 -12.43 -4.28
N LEU A 76 2.64 -11.60 -4.64
CA LEU A 76 2.51 -10.24 -4.12
C LEU A 76 2.21 -10.25 -2.61
N TYR A 77 1.35 -11.18 -2.14
CA TYR A 77 1.13 -11.42 -0.70
C TYR A 77 2.43 -11.86 0.00
N ALA A 78 3.20 -12.77 -0.60
CA ALA A 78 4.48 -13.17 -0.05
C ALA A 78 5.47 -11.99 0.04
N LEU A 79 5.46 -11.10 -0.96
CA LEU A 79 6.26 -9.87 -0.94
C LEU A 79 5.82 -8.93 0.18
N GLN A 80 4.50 -8.75 0.38
CA GLN A 80 3.93 -7.94 1.47
C GLN A 80 4.39 -8.41 2.86
N SER A 81 4.51 -9.72 3.06
CA SER A 81 4.93 -10.32 4.32
C SER A 81 6.44 -10.18 4.61
N SER A 82 7.19 -9.48 3.77
CA SER A 82 8.60 -9.19 4.04
C SER A 82 8.76 -8.41 5.35
N TYR A 83 9.60 -8.89 6.27
CA TYR A 83 9.77 -8.30 7.61
C TYR A 83 10.91 -7.27 7.70
N SER A 84 11.59 -6.95 6.59
CA SER A 84 12.60 -5.89 6.56
C SER A 84 12.79 -5.33 5.14
N GLN A 85 13.25 -4.09 5.04
CA GLN A 85 13.53 -3.43 3.76
C GLN A 85 14.52 -4.22 2.87
N PRO A 86 15.63 -4.79 3.37
CA PRO A 86 16.52 -5.58 2.52
C PRO A 86 15.85 -6.84 1.96
N LYS A 87 15.05 -7.54 2.77
CA LYS A 87 14.30 -8.72 2.33
C LYS A 87 13.23 -8.35 1.32
N PHE A 88 12.52 -7.25 1.52
CA PHE A 88 11.57 -6.71 0.57
C PHE A 88 12.24 -6.39 -0.78
N ASN A 89 13.39 -5.71 -0.77
CA ASN A 89 14.10 -5.36 -2.00
C ASN A 89 14.54 -6.61 -2.79
N ILE A 90 15.06 -7.62 -2.09
CA ILE A 90 15.43 -8.91 -2.71
C ILE A 90 14.19 -9.63 -3.24
N GLY A 91 13.12 -9.71 -2.43
CA GLY A 91 11.86 -10.33 -2.80
C GLY A 91 11.24 -9.67 -4.03
N TYR A 92 11.27 -8.34 -4.09
CA TYR A 92 10.77 -7.58 -5.24
C TYR A 92 11.58 -7.85 -6.50
N LYS A 93 12.91 -7.91 -6.39
CA LYS A 93 13.78 -8.29 -7.52
C LYS A 93 13.41 -9.69 -8.05
N LEU A 94 13.21 -10.66 -7.16
CA LEU A 94 12.81 -12.03 -7.55
C LEU A 94 11.41 -12.06 -8.16
N PHE A 95 10.46 -11.31 -7.60
CA PHE A 95 9.11 -11.17 -8.12
C PHE A 95 9.10 -10.60 -9.55
N LYS A 96 9.86 -9.52 -9.80
CA LYS A 96 10.01 -8.92 -11.13
C LYS A 96 10.62 -9.93 -12.11
N GLU A 97 11.68 -10.60 -11.71
CA GLU A 97 12.37 -11.59 -12.55
C GLU A 97 11.50 -12.81 -12.90
N LYS A 98 10.69 -13.30 -11.96
CA LYS A 98 9.78 -14.43 -12.18
C LYS A 98 8.71 -14.12 -13.22
N TRP A 99 8.13 -12.92 -13.18
CA TRP A 99 6.95 -12.58 -13.97
C TRP A 99 7.23 -11.75 -15.23
N LYS A 100 8.46 -11.25 -15.44
CA LYS A 100 8.80 -10.38 -16.60
C LYS A 100 8.56 -11.00 -17.98
N SER A 101 8.50 -12.32 -18.08
CA SER A 101 8.26 -13.06 -19.33
C SER A 101 6.78 -13.20 -19.67
N VAL A 102 5.88 -12.95 -18.71
CA VAL A 102 4.44 -12.91 -18.99
C VAL A 102 4.12 -11.66 -19.80
N GLU A 103 3.32 -11.83 -20.85
CA GLU A 103 2.92 -10.74 -21.74
C GLU A 103 2.33 -9.57 -20.94
N GLY A 104 2.82 -8.36 -21.20
CA GLY A 104 2.38 -7.13 -20.51
C GLY A 104 3.00 -6.87 -19.14
N MET A 105 3.63 -7.86 -18.49
CA MET A 105 4.17 -7.68 -17.13
C MET A 105 5.36 -6.72 -17.06
N ARG A 106 6.24 -6.72 -18.07
CA ARG A 106 7.35 -5.75 -18.12
C ARG A 106 6.83 -4.31 -18.06
N LYS A 107 5.83 -4.01 -18.91
CA LYS A 107 5.16 -2.71 -18.93
C LYS A 107 4.44 -2.40 -17.61
N PHE A 108 3.78 -3.39 -17.03
CA PHE A 108 3.14 -3.24 -15.71
C PHE A 108 4.16 -2.85 -14.62
N PHE A 109 5.35 -3.46 -14.62
CA PHE A 109 6.39 -3.10 -13.65
C PHE A 109 6.92 -1.68 -13.90
N ASP A 110 7.37 -1.41 -15.12
CA ASP A 110 8.10 -0.20 -15.45
C ASP A 110 7.18 1.05 -15.45
N ASP A 111 5.94 0.94 -15.96
CA ASP A 111 5.04 2.09 -16.12
C ASP A 111 4.11 2.33 -14.92
N TYR A 112 3.94 1.34 -14.05
CA TYR A 112 2.96 1.41 -12.96
C TYR A 112 3.56 0.99 -11.61
N PHE A 113 3.96 -0.28 -11.47
CA PHE A 113 4.22 -0.82 -10.13
C PHE A 113 5.44 -0.18 -9.47
N GLU A 114 6.53 0.03 -10.22
CA GLU A 114 7.72 0.70 -9.69
C GLU A 114 7.41 2.14 -9.31
N ARG A 115 6.74 2.89 -10.19
CA ARG A 115 6.38 4.27 -9.91
C ARG A 115 5.48 4.36 -8.68
N GLU A 116 4.37 3.64 -8.66
CA GLU A 116 3.33 3.83 -7.65
C GLU A 116 3.67 3.18 -6.31
N TRP A 117 4.33 2.02 -6.28
CA TRP A 117 4.43 1.19 -5.08
C TRP A 117 5.85 0.94 -4.57
N ILE A 118 6.89 1.32 -5.34
CA ILE A 118 8.29 1.09 -4.96
C ILE A 118 9.06 2.40 -4.81
N SER A 119 9.01 3.28 -5.81
CA SER A 119 9.87 4.46 -5.93
C SER A 119 9.26 5.74 -5.35
N LEU A 120 7.94 5.81 -5.20
CA LEU A 120 7.23 6.93 -4.58
C LEU A 120 6.95 6.69 -3.09
N THR A 121 6.40 7.71 -2.43
CA THR A 121 6.01 7.72 -1.01
C THR A 121 5.05 6.61 -0.56
N ASN A 122 4.52 5.79 -1.47
CA ASN A 122 3.55 4.76 -1.12
C ASN A 122 4.19 3.41 -0.77
N GLN A 123 5.52 3.28 -0.72
CA GLN A 123 6.21 2.02 -0.45
C GLN A 123 5.84 1.35 0.89
N GLY A 124 5.18 2.05 1.80
CA GLY A 124 4.86 1.57 3.14
C GLY A 124 3.72 0.57 3.28
N TRP A 125 3.56 -0.35 2.33
CA TRP A 125 2.50 -1.37 2.33
C TRP A 125 2.95 -2.76 2.78
N PHE A 126 4.25 -2.98 3.02
CA PHE A 126 4.79 -4.25 3.52
C PHE A 126 5.03 -4.22 5.04
N GLU A 127 4.85 -5.36 5.71
CA GLU A 127 4.85 -5.47 7.19
C GLU A 127 6.16 -4.98 7.83
N GLY A 128 7.29 -5.22 7.16
CA GLY A 128 8.61 -4.88 7.64
C GLY A 128 8.96 -3.40 7.63
N LEU A 129 8.12 -2.50 7.09
CA LEU A 129 8.42 -1.07 7.08
C LEU A 129 8.29 -0.48 8.50
N ALA A 130 7.21 -0.83 9.19
CA ALA A 130 6.89 -0.31 10.51
C ALA A 130 6.40 -1.45 11.41
N PRO A 131 7.31 -2.30 11.92
CA PRO A 131 6.94 -3.43 12.77
C PRO A 131 6.09 -2.98 13.96
N GLY A 132 5.00 -3.70 14.22
CA GLY A 132 4.03 -3.37 15.28
C GLY A 132 2.93 -2.39 14.86
N TYR A 133 3.07 -1.71 13.72
CA TYR A 133 2.01 -0.93 13.11
C TYR A 133 1.30 -1.78 12.05
N PRO A 134 -0.04 -1.82 12.02
CA PRO A 134 -0.74 -2.61 11.02
C PRO A 134 -0.58 -1.99 9.63
N SER A 135 -0.09 -2.78 8.68
CA SER A 135 -0.18 -2.42 7.25
C SER A 135 -1.56 -2.76 6.69
N THR A 136 -2.35 -3.58 7.39
CA THR A 136 -3.68 -4.04 6.96
C THR A 136 -4.80 -3.30 7.69
N ASN A 137 -5.92 -3.07 7.01
CA ASN A 137 -7.15 -2.65 7.67
C ASN A 137 -7.94 -3.91 8.06
N ASN A 138 -7.72 -4.43 9.27
CA ASN A 138 -8.78 -5.22 9.88
C ASN A 138 -9.85 -4.23 10.37
N ALA A 139 -10.70 -3.81 9.44
CA ALA A 139 -11.97 -3.16 9.70
C ALA A 139 -13.08 -4.19 9.46
#